data_AF-A0AAD6K441-F1
#
_entry.id   AF-A0AAD6K441-F1
#
_cell.length_a   1.000
_cell.length_b   1.000
_cell.length_c   1.000
_cell.angle_alpha   90.00
_cell.angle_beta   90.00
_cell.angle_gamma   90.00
#
_symmetry.space_group_name_H-M   'P 1'
#
loop_
_entity.id
_entity.type
_entity.pdbx_description
1 polymer ?
#
loop_
_entity_poly.entity_id
_entity_poly.type
_entity_poly.pdbx_seq_one_letter_code
_entity_poly.pdbx_strand_id
1 'polypeptide(L)'
;MTWLLSISPYEEQKRVALLMAAALFEGASIGPLIDMAIQIDSSVLITAFVGTAVAFGCFSAAAMLARRREYLYLGGLLSSGLSILLWLHFASSIFGGSAALFKFELYFGLLVFVGYIVVDTQDIIEKAHLGDRDYVKHALKLFTDFVAVFVRILVIMLKNSTEKEKKKKRRD
;
A
#
# COMPACT_ATOMS: atom_id res chain seq x y z
N MET A 1 11.76 8.29 -4.91
CA MET A 1 11.44 8.71 -6.29
C MET A 1 12.35 9.81 -6.86
N THR A 2 13.01 10.63 -6.04
CA THR A 2 13.91 11.70 -6.51
C THR A 2 15.04 11.19 -7.41
N TRP A 3 15.53 9.97 -7.18
CA TRP A 3 16.53 9.31 -8.02
C TRP A 3 16.06 9.04 -9.47
N LEU A 4 14.77 8.80 -9.69
CA LEU A 4 14.20 8.56 -11.03
C LEU A 4 14.05 9.87 -11.83
N LEU A 5 14.02 11.01 -11.13
CA LEU A 5 14.00 12.36 -11.71
C LEU A 5 15.39 12.84 -12.11
N SER A 6 16.45 12.26 -11.52
CA SER A 6 17.84 12.57 -11.86
C SER A 6 18.29 11.99 -13.20
N ILE A 7 17.48 11.12 -13.83
CA ILE A 7 17.76 10.51 -15.14
C ILE A 7 16.83 11.14 -16.17
N SER A 8 17.43 11.55 -17.29
CA SER A 8 16.70 12.16 -18.39
C SER A 8 15.59 11.22 -18.91
N PRO A 9 14.39 11.72 -19.24
CA PRO A 9 13.27 10.90 -19.72
C PRO A 9 13.61 10.06 -20.97
N TYR A 10 14.60 10.48 -21.75
CA TYR A 10 15.05 9.81 -22.97
C TYR A 10 15.83 8.50 -22.72
N GLU A 11 16.34 8.25 -21.51
CA GLU A 11 17.06 7.02 -21.16
C GLU A 11 16.11 5.93 -20.60
N GLU A 12 15.10 5.57 -21.39
CA GLU A 12 14.00 4.67 -20.99
C GLU A 12 14.51 3.33 -20.41
N GLN A 13 15.49 2.70 -21.06
CA GLN A 13 16.06 1.43 -20.61
C GLN A 13 16.64 1.49 -19.20
N LYS A 14 17.35 2.57 -18.85
CA LYS A 14 17.93 2.72 -17.50
C LYS A 14 16.84 2.93 -16.46
N ARG A 15 15.78 3.64 -16.81
CA ARG A 15 14.65 3.92 -15.90
C ARG A 15 13.83 2.66 -15.64
N VAL A 16 13.58 1.85 -16.67
CA VAL A 16 12.94 0.53 -16.53
C VAL A 16 13.82 -0.41 -15.72
N ALA A 17 15.14 -0.44 -15.96
CA ALA A 17 16.07 -1.25 -15.16
C ALA A 17 16.04 -0.86 -13.68
N LEU A 18 15.98 0.44 -13.37
CA LEU A 18 15.82 0.92 -12.00
C LEU A 18 14.46 0.56 -11.39
N LEU A 19 13.38 0.59 -12.16
CA LEU A 19 12.07 0.12 -11.70
C LEU A 19 12.14 -1.37 -11.35
N MET A 20 12.73 -2.20 -12.20
CA MET A 20 12.90 -3.63 -11.94
C MET A 20 13.78 -3.90 -10.73
N ALA A 21 14.88 -3.16 -10.57
CA ALA A 21 15.75 -3.25 -9.40
C ALA A 21 15.00 -2.84 -8.12
N ALA A 22 14.25 -1.73 -8.16
CA ALA A 22 13.45 -1.28 -7.03
C ALA A 22 12.40 -2.33 -6.65
N ALA A 23 11.68 -2.88 -7.62
CA ALA A 23 10.70 -3.94 -7.40
C ALA A 23 11.32 -5.20 -6.78
N LEU A 24 12.53 -5.58 -7.22
CA LEU A 24 13.26 -6.71 -6.66
C LEU A 24 13.68 -6.46 -5.21
N PHE A 25 14.23 -5.29 -4.90
CA PHE A 25 14.61 -4.94 -3.52
C PHE A 25 13.40 -4.83 -2.59
N GLU A 26 12.30 -4.27 -3.09
CA GLU A 26 11.06 -4.15 -2.33
C GLU A 26 10.48 -5.55 -2.03
N GLY A 27 10.44 -6.43 -3.03
CA GLY A 27 10.08 -7.85 -2.83
C GLY A 27 10.99 -8.57 -1.83
N ALA A 28 12.30 -8.38 -1.93
CA ALA A 28 13.26 -8.96 -0.98
C ALA A 28 13.05 -8.44 0.45
N SER A 29 12.69 -7.17 0.63
CA SER A 29 12.43 -6.58 1.95
C SER A 29 11.19 -7.15 2.64
N ILE A 30 10.20 -7.59 1.86
CA ILE A 30 8.95 -8.19 2.36
C ILE A 30 9.08 -9.70 2.55
N GLY A 31 10.15 -10.32 2.03
CA GLY A 31 10.44 -11.76 2.15
C GLY A 31 10.24 -12.35 3.55
N PRO A 32 10.79 -11.75 4.63
CA PRO A 32 10.60 -12.26 5.99
C PRO A 32 9.13 -12.28 6.44
N LEU A 33 8.33 -11.29 6.02
CA LEU A 33 6.90 -11.25 6.33
C LEU A 33 6.12 -12.33 5.58
N ILE A 34 6.51 -12.60 4.33
CA ILE A 34 5.93 -13.69 3.52
C ILE A 34 6.28 -15.05 4.13
N ASP A 35 7.53 -15.25 4.56
CA ASP A 35 7.96 -16.48 5.20
C ASP A 35 7.16 -16.74 6.49
N MET A 36 6.97 -15.70 7.32
CA MET A 36 6.10 -15.78 8.49
C MET A 36 4.66 -16.15 8.11
N ALA A 37 4.16 -15.64 6.98
CA ALA A 37 2.82 -15.99 6.51
C ALA A 37 2.68 -17.44 6.09
N ILE A 38 3.67 -17.98 5.39
CA ILE A 38 3.70 -19.37 4.97
C ILE A 38 3.78 -20.30 6.19
N GLN A 39 4.56 -19.95 7.21
CA GLN A 39 4.69 -20.74 8.43
C GLN A 39 3.40 -20.82 9.25
N ILE A 40 2.58 -19.76 9.24
CA ILE A 40 1.28 -19.75 9.95
C ILE A 40 0.21 -20.43 9.10
N ASP A 41 -0.04 -19.92 7.90
CA ASP A 41 -1.02 -20.48 6.96
C ASP A 41 -0.79 -19.91 5.56
N SER A 42 -0.33 -20.76 4.63
CA SER A 42 -0.13 -20.40 3.22
C SER A 42 -1.38 -19.84 2.53
N SER A 43 -2.59 -20.18 2.99
CA SER A 43 -3.85 -19.66 2.44
C SER A 43 -4.01 -18.17 2.72
N VAL A 44 -3.47 -17.67 3.83
CA VAL A 44 -3.52 -16.25 4.20
C VAL A 44 -2.77 -15.41 3.16
N LEU A 45 -1.61 -15.87 2.71
CA LEU A 45 -0.81 -15.17 1.71
C LEU A 45 -1.57 -15.02 0.38
N ILE A 46 -2.15 -16.11 -0.12
CA ILE A 46 -2.91 -16.11 -1.38
C ILE A 46 -4.13 -15.20 -1.26
N THR A 47 -4.87 -15.32 -0.17
CA THR A 47 -6.09 -14.52 0.05
C THR A 47 -5.76 -13.04 0.19
N ALA A 48 -4.67 -12.68 0.87
CA ALA A 48 -4.20 -11.31 0.98
C ALA A 48 -3.82 -10.74 -0.39
N PHE A 49 -3.08 -11.50 -1.21
CA PHE A 49 -2.67 -11.08 -2.55
C PHE A 49 -3.87 -10.87 -3.48
N VAL A 50 -4.79 -11.84 -3.56
CA VAL A 50 -6.00 -11.76 -4.38
C VAL A 50 -6.90 -10.62 -3.89
N GLY A 51 -7.07 -10.47 -2.58
CA GLY A 51 -7.84 -9.39 -1.98
C GLY A 51 -7.29 -8.02 -2.36
N THR A 52 -5.97 -7.83 -2.29
CA THR A 52 -5.32 -6.59 -2.73
C THR A 52 -5.50 -6.36 -4.23
N ALA A 53 -5.30 -7.38 -5.07
CA ALA A 53 -5.46 -7.26 -6.53
C ALA A 53 -6.87 -6.82 -6.93
N VAL A 54 -7.89 -7.43 -6.32
CA VAL A 54 -9.30 -7.06 -6.55
C VAL A 54 -9.55 -5.64 -6.06
N ALA A 55 -9.15 -5.30 -4.84
CA ALA A 55 -9.35 -3.96 -4.29
C ALA A 55 -8.66 -2.90 -5.17
N PHE A 56 -7.38 -3.10 -5.48
CA PHE A 56 -6.61 -2.20 -6.33
C PHE A 56 -7.27 -2.01 -7.70
N GLY A 57 -7.69 -3.10 -8.35
CA GLY A 57 -8.39 -3.05 -9.64
C GLY A 57 -9.72 -2.28 -9.56
N CYS A 58 -10.55 -2.56 -8.56
CA CYS A 58 -11.83 -1.89 -8.35
C CYS A 58 -11.67 -0.39 -8.06
N PHE A 59 -10.78 -0.02 -7.14
CA PHE A 59 -10.57 1.38 -6.78
C PHE A 59 -9.89 2.18 -7.89
N SER A 60 -8.94 1.58 -8.62
CA SER A 60 -8.33 2.22 -9.80
C SER A 60 -9.36 2.43 -10.92
N ALA A 61 -10.23 1.45 -11.18
CA ALA A 61 -11.31 1.59 -12.16
C ALA A 61 -12.33 2.67 -11.74
N ALA A 62 -12.70 2.71 -10.46
CA ALA A 62 -13.57 3.76 -9.93
C ALA A 62 -12.93 5.15 -10.05
N ALA A 63 -11.63 5.26 -9.77
CA ALA A 63 -10.86 6.49 -9.94
C ALA A 63 -10.89 6.97 -11.40
N MET A 64 -10.67 6.08 -12.38
CA MET A 64 -10.74 6.41 -13.80
C MET A 64 -12.11 6.99 -14.24
N LEU A 65 -13.19 6.62 -13.55
CA LEU A 65 -14.55 7.08 -13.86
C LEU A 65 -14.97 8.32 -13.05
N ALA A 66 -14.23 8.68 -12.00
CA ALA A 66 -14.59 9.77 -11.09
C ALA A 66 -14.24 11.17 -11.67
N ARG A 67 -15.04 12.20 -11.30
CA ARG A 67 -14.90 13.56 -11.83
C ARG A 67 -13.72 14.32 -11.18
N ARG A 68 -12.98 15.06 -12.00
CA ARG A 68 -11.71 15.76 -11.66
C ARG A 68 -11.68 16.66 -10.40
N ARG A 69 -12.78 17.29 -9.99
CA ARG A 69 -12.73 18.38 -8.98
C ARG A 69 -12.52 17.91 -7.52
N GLU A 70 -12.63 16.63 -7.24
CA GLU A 70 -12.59 16.08 -5.88
C GLU A 70 -11.15 15.79 -5.37
N TYR A 71 -10.15 15.86 -6.27
CA TYR A 71 -8.75 15.46 -6.01
C TYR A 71 -8.06 16.26 -4.90
N LEU A 72 -8.25 17.58 -4.86
CA LEU A 72 -7.58 18.47 -3.90
C LEU A 72 -8.07 18.24 -2.46
N TYR A 73 -9.38 17.99 -2.29
CA TYR A 73 -9.97 17.69 -1.00
C TYR A 73 -9.61 16.27 -0.53
N LEU A 74 -9.61 15.29 -1.45
CA LEU A 74 -9.27 13.91 -1.11
C LEU A 74 -7.79 13.76 -0.74
N GLY A 75 -6.88 14.40 -1.48
CA GLY A 75 -5.45 14.41 -1.16
C GLY A 75 -5.14 15.10 0.18
N GLY A 76 -5.81 16.21 0.50
CA GLY A 76 -5.71 16.87 1.81
C GLY A 76 -6.21 16.00 2.97
N LEU A 77 -7.33 15.29 2.76
CA LEU A 77 -7.89 14.38 3.76
C LEU A 77 -6.98 13.16 4.01
N LEU A 78 -6.39 12.60 2.95
CA LEU A 78 -5.51 11.43 3.09
C LEU A 78 -4.16 11.78 3.71
N SER A 79 -3.56 12.91 3.32
CA SER A 79 -2.30 13.37 3.91
C SER A 79 -2.43 13.72 5.39
N SER A 80 -3.56 14.30 5.81
CA SER A 80 -3.87 14.48 7.23
C SER A 80 -4.11 13.15 7.95
N GLY A 81 -4.81 12.19 7.33
CA GLY A 81 -4.95 10.83 7.85
C GLY A 81 -3.62 10.09 8.04
N LEU A 82 -2.70 10.19 7.07
CA LEU A 82 -1.35 9.63 7.17
C LEU A 82 -0.54 10.26 8.29
N SER A 83 -0.65 11.59 8.45
CA SER A 83 0.02 12.31 9.54
C SER A 83 -0.50 11.84 10.89
N ILE A 84 -1.81 11.66 11.05
CA ILE A 84 -2.42 11.11 12.28
C ILE A 84 -1.90 9.70 12.57
N LEU A 85 -1.81 8.83 11.55
CA LEU A 85 -1.26 7.48 11.70
C LEU A 85 0.19 7.50 12.16
N LEU A 86 1.00 8.41 11.60
CA LEU A 86 2.40 8.56 11.98
C LEU A 86 2.53 8.99 13.45
N TRP A 87 1.72 9.95 13.89
CA TRP A 87 1.69 10.38 15.29
C TRP A 87 1.17 9.30 16.24
N LEU A 88 0.16 8.52 15.83
CA LEU A 88 -0.37 7.40 16.61
C LEU A 88 0.67 6.28 16.74
N HIS A 89 1.38 5.95 15.66
CA HIS A 89 2.44 4.95 15.68
C HIS A 89 3.59 5.40 16.59
N PHE A 90 3.99 6.68 16.52
CA PHE A 90 5.01 7.25 17.40
C PHE A 90 4.58 7.25 18.87
N ALA A 91 3.33 7.66 19.15
CA ALA A 91 2.77 7.63 20.51
C ALA A 91 2.67 6.19 21.04
N SER A 92 2.22 5.24 20.22
CA SER A 92 2.15 3.81 20.55
C SER A 92 3.53 3.24 20.89
N SER A 93 4.57 3.67 20.17
CA SER A 93 5.96 3.24 20.42
C SER A 93 6.54 3.79 21.73
N ILE A 94 6.11 4.99 22.18
CA ILE A 94 6.61 5.63 23.41
C ILE A 94 5.82 5.19 24.64
N PHE A 95 4.49 5.14 24.53
CA PHE A 95 3.59 4.95 25.66
C PHE A 95 3.08 3.50 25.81
N GLY A 96 3.44 2.60 24.89
CA GLY A 96 2.95 1.24 24.86
C GLY A 96 1.51 1.18 24.33
N GLY A 97 1.35 0.91 23.04
CA GLY A 97 0.04 0.83 22.40
C GLY A 97 -0.86 -0.28 22.92
N SER A 98 -2.12 0.05 23.22
CA SER A 98 -3.14 -0.95 23.53
C SER A 98 -3.54 -1.75 22.27
N ALA A 99 -4.04 -2.97 22.46
CA ALA A 99 -4.52 -3.80 21.34
C ALA A 99 -5.63 -3.12 20.51
N ALA A 100 -6.41 -2.22 21.12
CA ALA A 100 -7.43 -1.43 20.46
C ALA A 100 -6.83 -0.32 19.57
N LEU A 101 -5.83 0.41 20.07
CA LEU A 101 -5.12 1.43 19.29
C LEU A 101 -4.41 0.81 18.08
N PHE A 102 -3.79 -0.35 18.26
CA PHE A 102 -3.16 -1.06 17.14
C PHE A 102 -4.19 -1.56 16.10
N LYS A 103 -5.36 -2.06 16.53
CA LYS A 103 -6.43 -2.44 15.60
C LYS A 103 -6.96 -1.23 14.84
N PHE A 104 -7.18 -0.11 15.53
CA PHE A 104 -7.58 1.15 14.91
C PHE A 104 -6.55 1.60 13.87
N GLU A 105 -5.27 1.65 14.25
CA GLU A 105 -4.18 2.03 13.36
C GLU A 105 -4.12 1.13 12.12
N LEU A 106 -4.27 -0.19 12.28
CA LEU A 106 -4.27 -1.13 11.16
C LEU A 106 -5.39 -0.86 10.15
N TYR A 107 -6.64 -0.79 10.59
CA TYR A 107 -7.80 -0.61 9.72
C TYR A 107 -7.91 0.82 9.17
N PHE A 108 -7.61 1.83 9.99
CA PHE A 108 -7.56 3.22 9.54
C PHE A 108 -6.42 3.43 8.53
N GLY A 109 -5.26 2.82 8.78
CA GLY A 109 -4.15 2.77 7.84
C GLY A 109 -4.55 2.15 6.50
N LEU A 110 -5.24 1.02 6.52
CA LEU A 110 -5.74 0.38 5.31
C LEU A 110 -6.66 1.32 4.51
N LEU A 111 -7.58 2.02 5.18
CA LEU A 111 -8.47 2.99 4.53
C LEU A 111 -7.69 4.15 3.88
N VAL A 112 -6.67 4.66 4.57
CA VAL A 112 -5.80 5.71 4.03
C VAL A 112 -5.01 5.21 2.81
N PHE A 113 -4.39 4.03 2.88
CA PHE A 113 -3.64 3.48 1.73
C PHE A 113 -4.53 3.18 0.53
N VAL A 114 -5.74 2.67 0.74
CA VAL A 114 -6.72 2.48 -0.34
C VAL A 114 -7.13 3.82 -0.95
N GLY A 115 -7.29 4.87 -0.13
CA GLY A 115 -7.53 6.22 -0.63
C GLY A 115 -6.36 6.76 -1.46
N TYR A 116 -5.11 6.46 -1.06
CA TYR A 116 -3.93 6.83 -1.84
C TYR A 116 -3.93 6.21 -3.23
N ILE A 117 -4.35 4.94 -3.40
CA ILE A 117 -4.51 4.34 -4.74
C ILE A 117 -5.44 5.19 -5.63
N VAL A 118 -6.57 5.65 -5.08
CA VAL A 118 -7.55 6.46 -5.83
C VAL A 118 -6.94 7.80 -6.22
N VAL A 119 -6.30 8.50 -5.28
CA VAL A 119 -5.63 9.78 -5.53
C VAL A 119 -4.50 9.58 -6.54
N ASP A 120 -3.65 8.59 -6.37
CA ASP A 120 -2.49 8.39 -7.22
C ASP A 120 -2.88 7.99 -8.64
N THR A 121 -3.94 7.21 -8.80
CA THR A 121 -4.54 6.92 -10.11
C THR A 121 -5.06 8.20 -10.77
N GLN A 122 -5.77 9.06 -10.03
CA GLN A 122 -6.27 10.33 -10.57
C GLN A 122 -5.16 11.31 -10.94
N ASP A 123 -4.12 11.40 -10.11
CA ASP A 123 -2.93 12.22 -10.35
C ASP A 123 -2.22 11.82 -11.66
N ILE A 124 -2.10 10.52 -11.90
CA ILE A 124 -1.53 9.97 -13.14
C ILE A 124 -2.39 10.36 -14.35
N ILE A 125 -3.71 10.21 -14.25
CA ILE A 125 -4.63 10.58 -15.33
C ILE A 125 -4.55 12.08 -15.62
N GLU A 126 -4.51 12.92 -14.59
CA GLU A 126 -4.40 14.37 -14.75
C GLU A 126 -3.07 14.76 -15.41
N LYS A 127 -1.96 14.19 -14.95
CA LYS A 127 -0.63 14.38 -15.56
C LYS A 127 -0.59 13.96 -17.02
N ALA A 128 -1.20 12.81 -17.35
CA ALA A 128 -1.31 12.33 -18.72
C ALA A 128 -2.08 13.30 -19.63
N HIS A 129 -3.13 13.96 -19.12
CA HIS A 129 -3.86 14.99 -19.87
C HIS A 129 -3.07 16.30 -20.00
N LEU A 130 -2.21 16.62 -19.04
CA LEU A 130 -1.31 17.78 -19.09
C LEU A 130 -0.07 17.53 -19.98
N GLY A 131 0.04 16.33 -20.58
CA GLY A 131 1.11 15.97 -21.50
C GLY A 131 2.27 15.19 -20.87
N ASP A 132 2.26 14.95 -19.55
CA ASP A 132 3.24 14.09 -18.87
C ASP A 132 2.84 12.62 -19.06
N ARG A 133 3.53 11.93 -19.96
CA ARG A 133 3.29 10.51 -20.30
C ARG A 133 4.40 9.60 -19.78
N ASP A 134 5.04 9.97 -18.68
CA ASP A 134 6.12 9.21 -18.05
C ASP A 134 5.60 7.94 -17.36
N TYR A 135 5.32 6.92 -18.19
CA TYR A 135 4.72 5.67 -17.75
C TYR A 135 5.58 4.91 -16.73
N VAL A 136 6.91 5.05 -16.76
CA VAL A 136 7.82 4.38 -15.81
C VAL A 136 7.61 4.94 -14.41
N LYS A 137 7.55 6.27 -14.29
CA LYS A 137 7.31 6.94 -13.01
C LYS A 137 5.90 6.64 -12.48
N HIS A 138 4.90 6.66 -13.36
CA HIS A 138 3.52 6.32 -13.00
C HIS A 138 3.38 4.86 -12.55
N ALA A 139 4.04 3.91 -13.25
CA ALA A 139 4.05 2.50 -12.88
C ALA A 139 4.73 2.26 -11.52
N LEU A 140 5.87 2.91 -11.26
CA LEU A 140 6.55 2.81 -9.96
C LEU A 140 5.67 3.32 -8.82
N LYS A 141 4.90 4.40 -9.04
CA LYS A 141 3.99 4.97 -8.04
C LYS A 141 2.91 3.96 -7.65
N LEU A 142 2.20 3.46 -8.66
CA LEU A 142 1.14 2.46 -8.49
C LEU A 142 1.66 1.15 -7.89
N PHE A 143 2.87 0.73 -8.25
CA PHE A 143 3.50 -0.45 -7.68
C PHE A 143 3.75 -0.30 -6.17
N THR A 144 4.31 0.83 -5.74
CA THR A 144 4.53 1.09 -4.30
C THR A 144 3.22 1.16 -3.52
N ASP A 145 2.17 1.77 -4.08
CA ASP A 145 0.83 1.79 -3.44
C ASP A 145 0.25 0.38 -3.30
N PHE A 146 0.36 -0.44 -4.36
CA PHE A 146 -0.09 -1.82 -4.35
C PHE A 146 0.62 -2.63 -3.26
N VAL A 147 1.95 -2.52 -3.19
CA VAL A 147 2.76 -3.20 -2.18
C VAL A 147 2.39 -2.75 -0.77
N ALA A 148 2.19 -1.45 -0.55
CA ALA A 148 1.80 -0.91 0.76
C ALA A 148 0.46 -1.48 1.23
N VAL A 149 -0.55 -1.56 0.35
CA VAL A 149 -1.84 -2.18 0.67
C VAL A 149 -1.69 -3.67 0.90
N PHE A 150 -0.92 -4.38 0.08
CA PHE A 150 -0.65 -5.81 0.24
C PHE A 150 -0.05 -6.13 1.60
N VAL A 151 1.02 -5.43 2.00
CA VAL A 151 1.66 -5.62 3.30
C VAL A 151 0.66 -5.36 4.43
N ARG A 152 -0.15 -4.30 4.34
CA ARG A 152 -1.15 -3.97 5.38
C ARG A 152 -2.21 -5.07 5.51
N ILE A 153 -2.75 -5.57 4.39
CA ILE A 153 -3.74 -6.66 4.38
C ILE A 153 -3.11 -7.94 4.93
N LEU A 154 -1.90 -8.28 4.51
CA LEU A 154 -1.19 -9.47 4.97
C LEU A 154 -1.01 -9.46 6.50
N VAL A 155 -0.55 -8.35 7.07
CA VAL A 155 -0.40 -8.17 8.53
C VAL A 155 -1.74 -8.33 9.27
N ILE A 156 -2.82 -7.76 8.74
CA ILE A 156 -4.17 -7.90 9.32
C ILE A 156 -4.60 -9.38 9.34
N MET A 157 -4.44 -10.07 8.21
CA MET A 157 -4.85 -11.47 8.10
C MET A 157 -4.01 -12.40 8.97
N LEU A 158 -2.69 -12.17 9.04
CA LEU A 158 -1.79 -12.94 9.90
C LEU A 158 -2.15 -12.83 11.37
N LYS A 159 -2.42 -11.61 11.83
CA LYS A 159 -2.85 -11.37 13.20
C LYS A 159 -4.18 -12.07 13.51
N ASN A 160 -5.14 -11.97 12.59
CA ASN A 160 -6.44 -12.63 12.75
C ASN A 160 -6.30 -14.16 12.77
N SER A 161 -5.43 -14.75 11.95
CA SER A 161 -5.17 -16.20 11.95
C SER A 161 -4.54 -16.64 13.28
N THR A 162 -3.51 -15.92 13.74
CA THR A 162 -2.82 -16.19 15.02
C THR A 162 -3.76 -16.08 16.22
N GLU A 163 -4.67 -15.08 16.24
CA GLU A 163 -5.69 -14.94 17.29
C GLU A 163 -6.68 -16.12 17.30
N LYS A 164 -7.05 -16.66 16.13
CA LYS A 164 -7.93 -17.83 16.00
C LYS A 164 -7.27 -19.10 16.52
N GLU A 165 -6.02 -19.35 16.16
CA GLU A 165 -5.27 -20.52 16.66
C GLU A 165 -5.12 -20.50 18.19
N LYS A 166 -4.77 -19.34 18.77
CA LYS A 166 -4.66 -19.17 20.23
C LYS A 166 -5.99 -19.45 20.94
N LYS A 167 -7.12 -19.08 20.35
CA LYS A 167 -8.45 -19.37 20.90
C LYS A 167 -8.81 -20.84 20.82
N LYS A 168 -8.40 -21.53 19.75
CA LYS A 168 -8.62 -22.98 19.60
C LYS A 168 -7.85 -23.76 20.67
N LYS A 169 -6.55 -23.48 20.83
CA LYS A 169 -5.69 -24.08 21.88
C LYS A 169 -6.12 -23.84 23.33
N ARG A 170 -7.01 -22.86 23.59
CA ARG A 170 -7.57 -22.58 24.92
C ARG A 170 -8.88 -23.32 25.20
N ARG A 171 -9.49 -23.90 24.16
CA ARG A 171 -10.76 -24.65 24.25
C ARG A 171 -10.53 -26.16 24.32
N ASP A 172 -9.38 -26.61 23.83
CA ASP A 172 -8.86 -27.97 23.97
C ASP A 172 -8.06 -28.10 25.28
#